data_AF-A0A0T2KZM3-F1
#
_entry.id   AF-A0A0T2KZM3-F1
#
_cell.length_a   1.000
_cell.length_b   1.000
_cell.length_c   1.000
_cell.angle_alpha   90.00
_cell.angle_beta   90.00
_cell.angle_gamma   90.00
#
_symmetry.space_group_name_H-M   'P 1'
#
loop_
_entity.id
_entity.type
_entity.pdbx_description
1 polymer ?
#
loop_
_entity_poly.entity_id
_entity_poly.type
_entity_poly.pdbx_seq_one_letter_code
_entity_poly.pdbx_strand_id
1 'polypeptide(L)'
;MTTDPDETLQRLRGSIDNIDAALVFMLAERFRCTQQVGVLKAEFGMPPSDPAREEHQVARLRRLSEEADLDPAFAEKWFNFVVAEVIHHHERAAERR
;
A
#
# COMPACT_ATOMS: atom_id res chain seq x y z
N MET A 1 -1.40 -15.18 38.59
CA MET A 1 -2.16 -15.94 37.59
C MET A 1 -1.30 -16.02 36.35
N THR A 2 -0.82 -17.21 36.00
CA THR A 2 -0.12 -17.46 34.74
C THR A 2 -1.17 -17.53 33.63
N THR A 3 -1.09 -16.64 32.64
CA THR A 3 -2.02 -16.63 31.51
C THR A 3 -1.88 -17.92 30.71
N ASP A 4 -3.00 -18.54 30.34
CA ASP A 4 -3.03 -19.68 29.44
C ASP A 4 -2.45 -19.27 28.07
N PRO A 5 -1.42 -19.98 27.55
CA PRO A 5 -0.89 -19.73 26.22
C PRO A 5 -1.95 -19.75 25.11
N ASP A 6 -2.96 -20.63 25.21
CA ASP A 6 -4.00 -20.76 24.19
C ASP A 6 -4.95 -19.54 24.18
N GLU A 7 -5.36 -19.07 25.35
CA GLU A 7 -6.15 -17.83 25.49
C GLU A 7 -5.37 -16.61 24.98
N THR A 8 -4.07 -16.54 25.30
CA THR A 8 -3.19 -15.45 24.83
C THR A 8 -3.08 -15.45 23.30
N LEU A 9 -2.88 -16.63 22.71
CA LEU A 9 -2.78 -16.79 21.26
C LEU A 9 -4.07 -16.38 20.56
N GLN A 10 -5.23 -16.80 21.07
CA GLN A 10 -6.53 -16.42 20.50
C GLN A 10 -6.74 -14.91 20.53
N ARG A 11 -6.42 -14.26 21.66
CA ARG A 11 -6.53 -12.79 21.78
C ARG A 11 -5.61 -12.06 20.80
N LEU A 12 -4.37 -12.52 20.63
CA LEU A 12 -3.43 -11.93 19.68
C LEU A 12 -3.90 -12.11 18.23
N ARG A 13 -4.42 -13.28 17.87
CA ARG A 13 -5.00 -13.52 16.54
C ARG A 13 -6.19 -12.61 16.24
N GLY A 14 -7.11 -12.44 17.19
CA GLY A 14 -8.20 -11.48 17.01
C GLY A 14 -7.72 -10.03 16.83
N SER A 15 -6.56 -9.67 17.40
CA SER A 15 -5.95 -8.35 17.16
C SER A 15 -5.34 -8.26 15.76
N ILE A 16 -4.70 -9.33 15.28
CA ILE A 16 -4.17 -9.43 13.91
C ILE A 16 -5.30 -9.32 12.88
N ASP A 17 -6.39 -10.06 13.07
CA ASP A 17 -7.54 -10.04 12.15
C ASP A 17 -8.13 -8.62 12.01
N ASN A 18 -8.19 -7.86 13.11
CA ASN A 18 -8.65 -6.47 13.08
C ASN A 18 -7.68 -5.54 12.32
N ILE A 19 -6.37 -5.74 12.48
CA ILE A 19 -5.34 -4.99 11.75
C ILE A 19 -5.44 -5.31 10.26
N ASP A 20 -5.58 -6.58 9.90
CA ASP A 20 -5.69 -7.02 8.51
C ASP A 20 -6.93 -6.43 7.82
N ALA A 21 -8.08 -6.41 8.52
CA ALA A 21 -9.28 -5.74 8.02
C ALA A 21 -9.04 -4.25 7.77
N ALA A 22 -8.38 -3.54 8.69
CA ALA A 22 -8.03 -2.14 8.51
C ALA A 22 -7.08 -1.92 7.32
N LEU A 23 -6.08 -2.78 7.13
CA LEU A 23 -5.17 -2.73 6.00
C LEU A 23 -5.91 -2.88 4.67
N VAL A 24 -6.87 -3.80 4.57
CA VAL A 24 -7.69 -4.01 3.36
C VAL A 24 -8.53 -2.77 3.02
N PHE A 25 -9.22 -2.19 4.00
CA PHE A 25 -10.02 -0.98 3.75
C PHE A 25 -9.16 0.22 3.38
N MET A 26 -7.99 0.40 4.01
CA MET A 26 -7.07 1.48 3.66
C MET A 26 -6.46 1.30 2.27
N LEU A 27 -6.16 0.06 1.86
CA LEU A 27 -5.74 -0.24 0.50
C LEU A 27 -6.83 0.07 -0.52
N ALA A 28 -8.09 -0.28 -0.23
CA ALA A 28 -9.22 0.02 -1.11
C ALA A 28 -9.37 1.53 -1.35
N GLU A 29 -9.28 2.35 -0.29
CA GLU A 29 -9.31 3.81 -0.42
C GLU A 29 -8.10 4.35 -1.17
N ARG A 30 -6.90 3.81 -0.91
CA ARG A 30 -5.69 4.17 -1.68
C ARG A 30 -5.87 3.88 -3.16
N PHE A 31 -6.42 2.72 -3.51
CA PHE A 31 -6.66 2.35 -4.90
C PHE A 31 -7.68 3.27 -5.58
N ARG A 32 -8.76 3.64 -4.88
CA ARG A 32 -9.74 4.61 -5.37
C ARG A 32 -9.09 5.93 -5.76
N CYS A 33 -8.24 6.48 -4.89
CA CYS A 33 -7.47 7.69 -5.19
C CYS A 33 -6.56 7.49 -6.40
N THR A 34 -5.82 6.38 -6.47
CA THR A 34 -4.91 6.13 -7.60
C THR A 34 -5.64 5.92 -8.93
N GLN A 35 -6.85 5.36 -8.94
CA GLN A 35 -7.68 5.27 -10.14
C GLN A 35 -8.08 6.66 -10.66
N GLN A 36 -8.48 7.57 -9.75
CA GLN A 36 -8.77 8.96 -10.13
C GLN A 36 -7.53 9.66 -10.70
N VAL A 37 -6.35 9.43 -10.10
CA VAL A 37 -5.07 9.91 -10.67
C VAL A 37 -4.84 9.32 -12.06
N GLY A 38 -5.12 8.04 -12.28
CA GLY A 38 -4.98 7.40 -13.60
C GLY A 38 -5.90 8.01 -14.65
N VAL A 39 -7.17 8.26 -14.30
CA VAL A 39 -8.13 8.96 -15.17
C VAL A 39 -7.64 10.36 -15.51
N LEU A 40 -7.20 11.13 -14.50
CA LEU A 40 -6.64 12.47 -14.69
C LEU A 40 -5.42 12.44 -15.61
N LYS A 41 -4.47 11.53 -15.36
CA LYS A 41 -3.27 11.40 -16.18
C LYS A 41 -3.62 11.09 -17.63
N ALA A 42 -4.53 10.13 -17.85
CA ALA A 42 -5.03 9.83 -19.18
C ALA A 42 -5.70 11.06 -19.83
N GLU A 43 -6.48 11.84 -19.06
CA GLU A 43 -7.13 13.08 -19.49
C GLU A 43 -6.21 14.11 -20.09
N PHE A 44 -5.08 14.33 -19.43
CA PHE A 44 -4.15 15.39 -19.79
C PHE A 44 -2.90 14.86 -20.49
N GLY A 45 -2.91 13.62 -20.98
CA GLY A 45 -1.78 13.01 -21.70
C GLY A 45 -0.52 12.87 -20.85
N MET A 46 -0.66 12.75 -19.53
CA MET A 46 0.46 12.58 -18.61
C MET A 46 0.91 11.11 -18.56
N PRO A 47 2.22 10.85 -18.33
CA PRO A 47 2.72 9.48 -18.26
C PRO A 47 2.17 8.71 -17.04
N PRO A 48 1.88 7.41 -17.20
CA PRO A 48 1.36 6.57 -16.11
C PRO A 48 2.38 6.41 -14.96
N SER A 49 3.67 6.29 -15.29
CA SER A 49 4.78 6.29 -14.32
C SER A 49 5.37 7.69 -14.13
N ASP A 50 5.85 7.96 -12.92
CA ASP A 50 6.59 9.17 -12.56
C ASP A 50 7.75 8.76 -11.64
N PRO A 51 8.95 8.51 -12.20
CA PRO A 51 10.09 7.98 -11.44
C PRO A 51 10.48 8.86 -10.25
N ALA A 52 10.44 10.19 -10.41
CA ALA A 52 10.79 11.11 -9.32
C ALA A 52 9.77 11.03 -8.17
N ARG A 53 8.49 10.87 -8.49
CA ARG A 53 7.44 10.63 -7.48
C ARG A 53 7.61 9.29 -6.80
N GLU A 54 7.95 8.23 -7.55
CA GLU A 54 8.19 6.88 -7.02
C GLU A 54 9.38 6.86 -6.05
N GLU A 55 10.52 7.46 -6.42
CA GLU A 55 11.69 7.60 -5.55
C GLU A 55 11.36 8.33 -4.24
N HIS A 56 10.61 9.44 -4.31
CA HIS A 56 10.18 10.16 -3.11
C HIS A 56 9.26 9.31 -2.20
N GLN A 57 8.38 8.49 -2.79
CA GLN A 57 7.52 7.60 -2.01
C GLN A 57 8.32 6.53 -1.28
N VAL A 58 9.29 5.90 -1.97
CA VAL A 58 10.18 4.90 -1.37
C VAL A 58 10.99 5.52 -0.24
N ALA A 59 11.62 6.68 -0.46
CA ALA A 59 12.40 7.36 0.57
C ALA A 59 11.55 7.72 1.81
N ARG A 60 10.32 8.19 1.60
CA ARG A 60 9.39 8.48 2.71
C ARG A 60 8.94 7.21 3.43
N LEU A 61 8.65 6.14 2.71
CA LEU A 61 8.24 4.86 3.27
C LEU A 61 9.33 4.26 4.17
N ARG A 62 10.58 4.29 3.71
CA ARG A 62 11.71 3.76 4.48
C ARG A 62 11.85 4.46 5.83
N ARG A 63 11.75 5.80 5.86
CA ARG A 63 11.76 6.56 7.13
C ARG A 63 10.61 6.18 8.05
N LEU A 64 9.39 6.07 7.52
CA LEU A 64 8.22 5.64 8.31
C LEU A 64 8.37 4.22 8.85
N SER A 65 9.07 3.35 8.13
CA SER A 65 9.30 1.97 8.55
C SER A 65 10.30 1.93 9.70
N GLU A 66 11.38 2.72 9.62
CA GLU A 66 12.33 2.90 10.72
C GLU A 66 11.64 3.46 11.98
N GLU A 67 10.76 4.48 11.83
CA GLU A 67 9.98 5.05 12.94
C GLU A 67 8.98 4.06 13.57
N ALA A 68 8.53 3.06 12.81
CA ALA A 68 7.53 2.08 13.24
C ALA A 68 8.13 0.73 13.65
N ASP A 69 9.46 0.63 13.77
CA ASP A 69 10.19 -0.63 14.02
C ASP A 69 9.85 -1.74 13.00
N LEU A 70 9.61 -1.36 11.75
CA LEU A 70 9.37 -2.26 10.61
C LEU A 70 10.62 -2.29 9.71
N ASP A 71 11.02 -3.49 9.27
CA ASP A 71 12.13 -3.62 8.32
C ASP A 71 11.88 -2.79 7.04
N PRO A 72 12.71 -1.77 6.75
CA PRO A 72 12.52 -0.92 5.58
C PRO A 72 12.60 -1.68 4.26
N ALA A 73 13.40 -2.76 4.20
CA ALA A 73 13.50 -3.58 2.99
C ALA A 73 12.21 -4.36 2.73
N PHE A 74 11.59 -4.89 3.79
CA PHE A 74 10.28 -5.53 3.71
C PHE A 74 9.20 -4.53 3.28
N ALA A 75 9.14 -3.35 3.89
CA ALA A 75 8.17 -2.32 3.56
C ALA A 75 8.29 -1.89 2.10
N GLU A 76 9.50 -1.66 1.62
CA GLU A 76 9.78 -1.31 0.22
C GLU A 76 9.31 -2.40 -0.74
N LYS A 77 9.57 -3.68 -0.44
CA LYS A 77 9.10 -4.80 -1.26
C LYS A 77 7.57 -4.83 -1.36
N TRP A 78 6.87 -4.65 -0.25
CA TRP A 78 5.40 -4.59 -0.23
C TRP A 78 4.88 -3.38 -1.01
N PHE A 79 5.50 -2.22 -0.84
CA PHE A 79 5.09 -1.00 -1.53
C PHE A 79 5.29 -1.09 -3.05
N ASN A 80 6.42 -1.65 -3.50
CA ASN A 80 6.70 -1.86 -4.92
C ASN A 80 5.67 -2.79 -5.56
N PHE A 81 5.21 -3.82 -4.84
CA PHE A 81 4.10 -4.67 -5.28
C PHE A 81 2.80 -3.87 -5.47
N VAL A 82 2.44 -3.03 -4.50
CA VAL A 82 1.23 -2.19 -4.59
C VAL A 82 1.34 -1.15 -5.72
N VAL A 83 2.50 -0.54 -5.93
CA VAL A 83 2.72 0.45 -7.01
C VAL A 83 2.64 -0.20 -8.38
N ALA A 84 3.19 -1.40 -8.57
CA ALA A 84 3.08 -2.13 -9.83
C ALA A 84 1.61 -2.33 -10.25
N GLU A 85 0.75 -2.70 -9.30
CA GLU A 85 -0.69 -2.84 -9.55
C GLU A 85 -1.37 -1.51 -9.92
N VAL A 86 -0.92 -0.40 -9.31
CA VAL A 86 -1.41 0.95 -9.66
C VAL A 86 -1.03 1.33 -11.10
N ILE A 87 0.22 1.09 -11.49
CA ILE A 87 0.70 1.40 -12.85
C ILE A 87 -0.10 0.59 -13.87
N HIS A 88 -0.33 -0.70 -13.63
CA HIS A 88 -1.17 -1.54 -14.48
C HIS A 88 -2.59 -0.94 -14.66
N HIS A 89 -3.20 -0.43 -13.59
CA HIS A 89 -4.49 0.26 -13.69
C HIS A 89 -4.44 1.55 -14.52
N HIS A 90 -3.34 2.30 -14.45
CA HIS A 90 -3.18 3.55 -15.22
C HIS A 90 -3.04 3.27 -16.72
N GLU A 91 -2.25 2.26 -17.08
CA GLU A 91 -2.10 1.81 -18.46
C GLU A 91 -3.47 1.44 -19.06
N ARG A 92 -4.26 0.63 -18.33
CA ARG A 92 -5.61 0.25 -18.76
C ARG A 92 -6.59 1.42 -18.86
N ALA A 93 -6.40 2.47 -18.06
CA ALA A 93 -7.22 3.68 -18.15
C ALA A 93 -6.88 4.50 -19.40
N ALA A 94 -5.61 4.50 -19.82
CA ALA A 94 -5.17 5.14 -21.06
C ALA A 94 -5.64 4.40 -22.32
N GLU A 95 -5.69 3.06 -22.29
CA GLU A 95 -6.17 2.23 -23.41
C GLU A 95 -7.66 2.36 -23.73
N ARG A 96 -8.49 2.80 -22.77
CA ARG A 96 -9.95 2.90 -22.92
C ARG A 96 -10.43 4.20 -23.60
N ARG A 97 -9.52 4.94 -24.24
CA ARG A 97 -9.80 6.16 -25.01
C ARG A 97 -9.63 5.91 -26.50
#